data_AF-A0A3E0N2L3-F1
#
_entry.id   AF-A0A3E0N2L3-F1
#
_cell.length_a   1.000
_cell.length_b   1.000
_cell.length_c   1.000
_cell.angle_alpha   90.00
_cell.angle_beta   90.00
_cell.angle_gamma   90.00
#
_symmetry.space_group_name_H-M   'P 1'
#
loop_
_entity.id
_entity.type
_entity.pdbx_description
1 polymer ?
#
loop_
_entity_poly.entity_id
_entity_poly.type
_entity_poly.pdbx_seq_one_letter_code
_entity_poly.pdbx_strand_id
1 'polypeptide(L)'
;MARVGKIDFGDLEGDFEQVVKRATSALHGKLKLYEAAARGGIGTPVDTGVLIGRWEQTMDNPKQGRVFNSLEYAAPVITGEDLPDSWGGKFRTRQGTKQNYHESILEEVIERDLPKIVKDVKRRRR
;
A
#
# COMPACT_ATOMS: atom_id res chain seq x y z
N MET A 1 -8.13 23.18 4.11
CA MET A 1 -8.23 23.17 2.63
C MET A 1 -7.56 21.92 2.11
N ALA A 2 -8.32 20.99 1.53
CA ALA A 2 -7.75 19.81 0.85
C ALA A 2 -7.10 20.27 -0.46
N ARG A 3 -5.81 19.96 -0.68
CA ARG A 3 -5.16 20.20 -1.96
C ARG A 3 -5.58 19.07 -2.89
N VAL A 4 -6.41 19.37 -3.88
CA VAL A 4 -6.64 18.46 -5.01
C VAL A 4 -5.37 18.47 -5.85
N GLY A 5 -4.53 17.44 -5.69
CA GLY A 5 -3.35 17.24 -6.53
C GLY A 5 -3.79 16.90 -7.95
N LYS A 6 -3.63 17.83 -8.89
CA LYS A 6 -3.82 17.53 -10.32
C LYS A 6 -2.62 16.75 -10.82
N ILE A 7 -2.80 15.48 -11.17
CA ILE A 7 -1.77 14.67 -11.82
C ILE A 7 -1.96 14.78 -13.34
N ASP A 8 -1.01 15.40 -14.02
CA ASP A 8 -1.01 15.47 -15.48
C ASP A 8 -0.34 14.22 -16.05
N PHE A 9 -1.17 13.32 -16.57
CA PHE A 9 -0.73 12.09 -17.20
C PHE A 9 -0.18 12.32 -18.62
N GLY A 10 -0.54 13.39 -19.35
CA GLY A 10 -0.06 13.63 -20.72
C GLY A 10 -0.10 12.39 -21.62
N ASP A 11 0.81 12.31 -22.59
CA ASP A 11 0.96 11.13 -23.45
C ASP A 11 1.89 10.09 -22.80
N LEU A 12 1.32 9.32 -21.87
CA LEU A 12 1.98 8.24 -21.12
C LEU A 12 1.89 6.89 -21.82
N GLU A 13 1.36 6.80 -23.05
CA GLU A 13 0.99 5.52 -23.66
C GLU A 13 2.16 4.52 -23.74
N GLY A 14 3.38 5.00 -23.95
CA GLY A 14 4.61 4.19 -23.93
C GLY A 14 5.28 4.00 -22.55
N ASP A 15 4.87 4.78 -21.55
CA ASP A 15 5.54 4.88 -20.24
C ASP A 15 4.64 4.37 -19.08
N PHE A 16 3.37 4.06 -19.38
CA PHE A 16 2.35 3.70 -18.41
C PHE A 16 2.75 2.48 -17.57
N GLU A 17 3.30 1.45 -18.22
CA GLU A 17 3.76 0.24 -17.54
C GLU A 17 4.85 0.55 -16.51
N GLN A 18 5.78 1.45 -16.86
CA GLN A 18 6.84 1.84 -15.93
C GLN A 18 6.29 2.64 -14.74
N VAL A 19 5.29 3.50 -14.96
CA VAL A 19 4.60 4.21 -13.87
C VAL A 19 3.88 3.22 -12.96
N VAL A 20 3.08 2.31 -13.52
CA VAL A 20 2.36 1.27 -12.77
C VAL A 20 3.34 0.44 -11.95
N LYS A 21 4.40 -0.11 -12.58
CA LYS A 21 5.41 -0.92 -11.90
C LYS A 21 6.01 -0.23 -10.67
N ARG A 22 6.34 1.05 -10.83
CA ARG A 22 6.97 1.84 -9.77
C ARG A 22 5.98 2.21 -8.66
N ALA A 23 4.75 2.56 -9.02
CA ALA A 23 3.70 2.83 -8.05
C ALA A 23 3.36 1.58 -7.22
N THR A 24 3.22 0.42 -7.87
CA THR A 24 3.00 -0.87 -7.20
C THR A 24 4.17 -1.21 -6.27
N SER A 25 5.41 -1.04 -6.74
CA SER A 25 6.61 -1.27 -5.90
C SER A 25 6.70 -0.30 -4.72
N ALA A 26 6.28 0.96 -4.89
CA ALA A 26 6.22 1.93 -3.79
C ALA A 26 5.19 1.52 -2.74
N LEU A 27 3.99 1.11 -3.16
CA LEU A 27 2.95 0.61 -2.27
C LEU A 27 3.41 -0.65 -1.52
N HIS A 28 3.93 -1.64 -2.23
CA HIS A 28 4.47 -2.87 -1.65
C HIS A 28 5.59 -2.59 -0.64
N GLY A 29 6.53 -1.72 -1.00
CA GLY A 29 7.62 -1.31 -0.12
C GLY A 29 7.13 -0.63 1.15
N LYS A 30 6.15 0.30 1.06
CA LYS A 30 5.57 0.92 2.25
C LYS A 30 4.84 -0.10 3.12
N LEU A 31 4.02 -0.98 2.56
CA LEU A 31 3.34 -2.03 3.33
C LEU A 31 4.36 -2.95 4.05
N LYS A 32 5.54 -3.14 3.47
CA LYS A 32 6.64 -3.90 4.08
C LYS A 32 7.52 -3.14 5.07
N LEU A 33 7.53 -1.81 5.06
CA LEU A 33 8.45 -0.99 5.86
C LEU A 33 7.74 -0.07 6.84
N TYR A 34 6.41 0.04 6.72
CA TYR A 34 5.62 0.91 7.57
C TYR A 34 5.27 0.16 8.83
N GLU A 35 6.06 0.39 9.88
CA GLU A 35 5.79 -0.18 11.20
C GLU A 35 4.68 0.62 11.89
N ALA A 36 3.59 -0.07 12.26
CA ALA A 36 2.43 0.55 12.88
C ALA A 36 2.78 1.37 14.13
N ALA A 37 3.61 0.81 15.01
CA ALA A 37 4.00 1.40 16.28
C ALA A 37 4.72 2.75 16.10
N ALA A 38 5.52 2.89 15.03
CA ALA A 38 6.26 4.11 14.72
C ALA A 38 5.41 5.16 13.97
N ARG A 39 4.23 4.79 13.46
CA ARG A 39 3.40 5.61 12.57
C ARG A 39 1.97 5.82 13.06
N GLY A 40 1.77 5.81 14.37
CA GLY A 40 0.44 6.05 14.97
C GLY A 40 -0.63 5.10 14.45
N GLY A 41 -0.25 3.85 14.21
CA GLY A 41 -1.10 2.78 13.71
C GLY A 41 -1.20 2.66 12.18
N ILE A 42 -0.56 3.55 11.41
CA ILE A 42 -0.55 3.48 9.94
C ILE A 42 0.63 2.64 9.48
N GLY A 43 0.45 1.31 9.53
CA GLY A 43 1.50 0.36 9.18
C GLY A 43 1.15 -1.08 9.52
N THR A 44 1.90 -2.01 8.95
CA THR A 44 1.81 -3.43 9.27
C THR A 44 2.35 -3.66 10.69
N PRO A 45 1.65 -4.43 11.55
CA PRO A 45 2.16 -4.78 12.88
C PRO A 45 3.38 -5.72 12.75
N VAL A 46 4.45 -5.40 13.48
CA VAL A 46 5.78 -6.07 13.33
C VAL A 46 6.00 -7.21 14.32
N ASP A 47 5.06 -7.49 15.23
CA ASP A 47 5.24 -8.38 16.41
C ASP A 47 6.00 -9.70 16.10
N THR A 48 5.72 -10.33 14.95
CA THR A 48 6.41 -11.54 14.50
C THR A 48 7.09 -11.41 13.13
N GLY A 49 6.97 -10.28 12.43
CA GLY A 49 7.43 -10.11 11.06
C GLY A 49 6.75 -11.02 10.01
N VAL A 50 5.81 -11.88 10.41
CA VAL A 50 5.17 -12.83 9.48
C VAL A 50 4.24 -12.10 8.52
N LEU A 51 3.38 -11.20 9.02
CA LEU A 51 2.45 -10.43 8.18
C LEU A 51 3.20 -9.52 7.20
N ILE A 52 4.31 -8.92 7.64
CA ILE A 52 5.10 -8.00 6.82
C ILE A 52 5.87 -8.74 5.72
N GLY A 53 6.43 -9.92 6.02
CA GLY A 53 7.13 -10.77 5.06
C GLY A 53 6.22 -11.28 3.93
N ARG A 54 4.92 -11.39 4.21
CA ARG A 54 3.90 -11.99 3.33
C ARG A 54 3.13 -10.99 2.47
N TRP A 55 3.49 -9.71 2.53
CA TRP A 55 3.12 -8.80 1.46
C TRP A 55 3.82 -9.22 0.17
N GLU A 56 3.05 -9.42 -0.87
CA GLU A 56 3.50 -9.82 -2.20
C GLU A 56 2.95 -8.82 -3.22
N GLN A 57 3.59 -8.78 -4.38
CA GLN A 57 3.11 -7.99 -5.50
C GLN A 57 3.20 -8.78 -6.80
N THR A 58 2.24 -8.55 -7.68
CA THR A 58 2.23 -9.10 -9.04
C THR A 58 1.96 -8.00 -10.05
N MET A 59 2.44 -8.22 -11.27
CA MET A 59 2.21 -7.35 -12.42
C MET A 59 1.98 -8.22 -13.65
N ASP A 60 0.90 -8.98 -13.61
CA ASP A 60 0.42 -9.85 -14.68
C ASP A 60 -0.27 -9.08 -15.81
N ASN A 61 -0.60 -7.80 -15.57
CA ASN A 61 -1.14 -6.88 -16.54
C ASN A 61 -0.26 -5.61 -16.59
N PRO A 62 0.25 -5.19 -17.76
CA PRO A 62 1.06 -3.97 -17.89
C PRO A 62 0.36 -2.71 -17.37
N LYS A 63 -0.97 -2.71 -17.33
CA LYS A 63 -1.79 -1.59 -16.89
C LYS A 63 -2.26 -1.69 -15.44
N GLN A 64 -1.92 -2.77 -14.73
CA GLN A 64 -2.39 -3.02 -13.37
C GLN A 64 -1.35 -3.83 -12.59
N GLY A 65 -0.89 -3.26 -11.48
CA GLY A 65 -0.17 -4.02 -10.46
C GLY A 65 -1.07 -4.31 -9.27
N ARG A 66 -0.86 -5.45 -8.62
CA ARG A 66 -1.59 -5.87 -7.42
C ARG A 66 -0.63 -6.05 -6.27
N VAL A 67 -1.00 -5.60 -5.09
CA VAL A 67 -0.30 -5.85 -3.83
C VAL A 67 -1.26 -6.55 -2.89
N PHE A 68 -0.87 -7.69 -2.36
CA PHE A 68 -1.75 -8.54 -1.54
C PHE A 68 -0.96 -9.22 -0.43
N ASN A 69 -1.66 -9.72 0.59
CA ASN A 69 -1.06 -10.50 1.67
C ASN A 69 -1.51 -11.95 1.56
N SER A 70 -0.57 -12.89 1.59
CA SER A 70 -0.86 -14.32 1.37
C SER A 70 -1.27 -15.08 2.65
N LEU A 71 -1.40 -14.41 3.79
CA LEU A 71 -1.76 -15.07 5.05
C LEU A 71 -3.27 -15.20 5.21
N GLU A 72 -3.70 -16.38 5.65
CA GLU A 72 -5.10 -16.69 5.93
C GLU A 72 -5.71 -15.72 6.96
N TYR A 73 -4.97 -15.37 8.01
CA TYR A 73 -5.41 -14.46 9.05
C TYR A 73 -5.16 -12.97 8.72
N ALA A 74 -4.78 -12.62 7.49
CA ALA A 74 -4.51 -11.23 7.13
C ALA A 74 -5.77 -10.36 7.18
N ALA A 75 -6.91 -10.88 6.71
CA ALA A 75 -8.18 -10.15 6.68
C ALA A 75 -8.56 -9.54 8.05
N PRO A 76 -8.63 -10.30 9.16
CA PRO A 76 -8.98 -9.73 10.46
C PRO A 76 -7.96 -8.75 11.03
N VAL A 77 -6.68 -8.87 10.66
CA VAL A 77 -5.60 -8.00 11.16
C VAL A 77 -5.50 -6.70 10.35
N ILE A 78 -5.82 -6.75 9.06
CA ILE A 78 -5.69 -5.62 8.13
C ILE A 78 -7.00 -4.85 8.01
N THR A 79 -8.09 -5.58 7.76
CA THR A 79 -9.41 -5.00 7.41
C THR A 79 -10.40 -5.04 8.56
N GLY A 80 -10.16 -5.90 9.55
CA GLY A 80 -11.13 -6.14 10.62
C GLY A 80 -12.37 -6.92 10.18
N GLU A 81 -12.35 -7.52 8.99
CA GLU A 81 -13.33 -8.48 8.51
C GLU A 81 -12.98 -9.90 9.02
N ASP A 82 -13.96 -10.81 9.06
CA ASP A 82 -13.77 -12.21 9.49
C ASP A 82 -13.02 -12.36 10.83
N LEU A 83 -13.38 -11.53 11.81
CA LEU A 83 -12.77 -11.55 13.14
C LEU A 83 -12.97 -12.93 13.80
N PRO A 84 -11.89 -13.57 14.30
CA PRO A 84 -12.02 -14.81 15.05
C PRO A 84 -12.88 -14.61 16.31
N ASP A 85 -13.64 -15.64 16.69
CA ASP A 85 -14.48 -15.61 17.91
C ASP A 85 -13.70 -15.20 19.16
N SER A 86 -12.42 -15.59 19.23
CA SER A 86 -11.50 -15.27 20.33
C SER A 86 -11.24 -13.77 20.51
N TRP A 87 -11.53 -12.94 19.51
CA TRP A 87 -11.40 -11.48 19.57
C TRP A 87 -12.67 -10.78 20.09
N GLY A 88 -13.77 -11.54 20.25
CA GLY A 88 -15.03 -11.04 20.80
C GLY A 88 -15.68 -9.97 19.92
N GLY A 89 -15.56 -10.10 18.60
CA GLY A 89 -16.15 -9.18 17.61
C GLY A 89 -15.56 -7.77 17.61
N LYS A 90 -14.39 -7.55 18.23
CA LYS A 90 -13.74 -6.24 18.29
C LYS A 90 -12.39 -6.28 17.61
N PHE A 91 -12.19 -5.40 16.63
CA PHE A 91 -10.89 -5.21 16.00
C PHE A 91 -9.87 -4.69 17.02
N ARG A 92 -8.83 -5.48 17.25
CA ARG A 92 -7.82 -5.22 18.26
C ARG A 92 -6.49 -5.78 17.78
N THR A 93 -5.56 -4.91 17.45
CA THR A 93 -4.19 -5.33 17.15
C THR A 93 -3.29 -4.99 18.33
N ARG A 94 -2.37 -5.89 18.68
CA ARG A 94 -1.45 -5.69 19.81
C ARG A 94 -0.59 -4.43 19.69
N GLN A 95 -0.27 -4.04 18.46
CA GLN A 95 0.67 -2.97 18.13
C GLN A 95 -0.03 -1.66 17.69
N GLY A 96 -1.34 -1.54 17.92
CA GLY A 96 -2.10 -0.32 17.63
C GLY A 96 -2.28 -0.02 16.15
N THR A 97 -2.08 -1.00 15.26
CA THR A 97 -2.44 -0.91 13.84
C THR A 97 -3.91 -0.52 13.71
N LYS A 98 -4.16 0.52 12.93
CA LYS A 98 -5.52 0.97 12.59
C LYS A 98 -6.13 0.02 11.57
N GLN A 99 -7.43 -0.19 11.70
CA GLN A 99 -8.21 -0.88 10.68
C GLN A 99 -8.03 -0.17 9.34
N ASN A 100 -7.90 -0.94 8.26
CA ASN A 100 -7.72 -0.44 6.90
C ASN A 100 -6.47 0.44 6.66
N TYR A 101 -5.42 0.29 7.47
CA TYR A 101 -4.18 1.08 7.30
C TYR A 101 -3.58 1.00 5.88
N HIS A 102 -3.82 -0.10 5.17
CA HIS A 102 -3.35 -0.31 3.81
C HIS A 102 -3.96 0.70 2.81
N GLU A 103 -5.20 1.15 3.06
CA GLU A 103 -5.85 2.20 2.28
C GLU A 103 -5.18 3.55 2.53
N SER A 104 -4.88 3.89 3.79
CA SER A 104 -4.13 5.12 4.11
C SER A 104 -2.74 5.14 3.47
N ILE A 105 -2.08 3.98 3.38
CA ILE A 105 -0.79 3.86 2.68
C ILE A 105 -0.99 4.02 1.16
N LEU A 106 -2.05 3.45 0.59
CA LEU A 106 -2.39 3.64 -0.82
C LEU A 106 -2.63 5.12 -1.14
N GLU A 107 -3.42 5.81 -0.33
CA GLU A 107 -3.64 7.26 -0.44
C GLU A 107 -2.32 8.02 -0.40
N GLU A 108 -1.42 7.68 0.54
CA GLU A 108 -0.10 8.30 0.62
C GLU A 108 0.71 8.11 -0.68
N VAL A 109 0.69 6.90 -1.26
CA VAL A 109 1.37 6.61 -2.53
C VAL A 109 0.78 7.45 -3.66
N ILE A 110 -0.55 7.52 -3.77
CA ILE A 110 -1.25 8.28 -4.81
C ILE A 110 -0.95 9.77 -4.69
N GLU A 111 -1.02 10.34 -3.49
CA GLU A 111 -0.86 11.77 -3.29
C GLU A 111 0.60 12.23 -3.35
N ARG A 112 1.53 11.44 -2.81
CA ARG A 112 2.91 11.89 -2.59
C ARG A 112 3.92 11.29 -3.55
N ASP A 113 3.76 10.02 -3.94
CA ASP A 113 4.79 9.29 -4.66
C ASP A 113 4.48 9.17 -6.14
N LEU A 114 3.22 8.92 -6.52
CA LEU A 114 2.79 8.83 -7.90
C LEU A 114 3.14 10.09 -8.73
N PRO A 115 2.93 11.33 -8.25
CA PRO A 115 3.31 12.51 -9.03
C PRO A 115 4.83 12.60 -9.26
N LYS A 116 5.64 12.19 -8.28
CA LYS A 116 7.11 12.17 -8.39
C LYS A 116 7.55 11.10 -9.38
N ILE A 117 6.93 9.92 -9.33
CA ILE A 117 7.18 8.81 -10.25
C ILE A 117 6.88 9.25 -11.68
N VAL A 118 5.69 9.81 -11.94
CA VAL A 118 5.31 10.29 -13.28
C VAL A 118 6.30 11.35 -13.79
N LYS A 119 6.67 12.31 -12.96
CA LYS A 119 7.67 13.35 -13.32
C LYS A 119 9.03 12.74 -13.65
N ASP A 120 9.48 11.76 -12.87
CA ASP A 120 10.79 11.12 -13.04
C ASP A 120 10.83 10.24 -14.31
N VAL A 121 9.75 9.51 -14.61
CA VAL A 121 9.62 8.74 -15.85
C VAL A 121 9.64 9.67 -17.06
N LYS A 122 8.83 10.74 -17.05
CA LYS A 122 8.82 11.76 -18.11
C LYS A 122 10.18 12.43 -18.32
N ARG A 123 10.94 12.66 -17.25
CA ARG A 123 12.29 13.24 -17.34
C ARG A 123 13.27 12.31 -18.05
N ARG A 124 13.23 11.00 -17.77
CA ARG A 124 14.17 10.02 -18.35
C ARG A 124 13.93 9.74 -19.84
N ARG A 125 12.77 10.12 -20.37
CA ARG A 125 12.44 10.04 -21.80
C ARG A 125 13.13 11.14 -22.63
N ARG A 126 13.49 12.27 -22.02
CA ARG A 126 14.19 13.38 -22.69
C ARG A 126 15.69 13.15 -22.69
#